data_AF-A0A1E7ZEN5-F1
#
_entry.id   AF-A0A1E7ZEN5-F1
#
_cell.length_a   1.000
_cell.length_b   1.000
_cell.length_c   1.000
_cell.angle_alpha   90.00
_cell.angle_beta   90.00
_cell.angle_gamma   90.00
#
_symmetry.space_group_name_H-M   'P 1'
#
loop_
_entity.id
_entity.type
_entity.pdbx_description
1 polymer ?
#
loop_
_entity_poly.entity_id
_entity_poly.type
_entity_poly.pdbx_seq_one_letter_code
_entity_poly.pdbx_strand_id
1 'polypeptide(L)' 'MFKAVQNEWLKCFVAVAVLTRCSVPEQLEILGSDHHFGPLDPMEVAVIRSRHSSQSEAVDGLHDLLVKTLGQGSAYA' A
#
# COMPACT_ATOMS: atom_id res chain seq x y z
N MET A 1 0.68 25.48 43.90
CA MET A 1 0.07 26.38 42.92
C MET A 1 1.05 26.57 41.77
N PHE A 2 1.08 25.64 40.81
CA PHE A 2 1.95 25.71 39.63
C PHE A 2 1.23 26.53 38.57
N LYS A 3 1.79 27.67 38.17
CA LYS A 3 1.29 28.42 37.02
C LYS A 3 1.76 27.71 35.75
N ALA A 4 0.82 27.13 35.01
CA ALA A 4 1.01 26.80 33.62
C ALA A 4 1.25 28.11 32.86
N VAL A 5 2.44 28.29 32.30
CA VAL A 5 2.61 29.25 31.22
C VAL A 5 1.95 28.59 30.01
N GLN A 6 0.87 29.22 29.56
CA GLN A 6 0.06 28.80 28.44
C GLN A 6 0.75 29.28 27.15
N ASN A 7 1.94 28.76 26.88
CA ASN A 7 2.58 28.84 25.59
C ASN A 7 2.54 27.44 24.99
N GLU A 8 1.38 27.11 24.43
CA GLU A 8 1.22 26.02 23.48
C GLU A 8 2.09 26.32 22.26
N TRP A 9 3.35 25.91 22.33
CA TRP A 9 4.16 25.70 21.14
C TRP A 9 3.42 24.65 20.32
N LEU A 10 2.75 25.09 19.27
CA LEU A 10 2.04 24.24 18.32
C LEU A 10 3.03 23.20 17.79
N LYS A 11 2.98 21.98 18.32
CA LYS A 11 3.83 20.89 17.86
C LYS A 11 3.27 20.37 16.53
N CYS A 12 3.78 20.87 15.42
CA CYS A 12 3.53 20.29 14.10
C CYS A 12 4.33 18.98 13.99
N PHE A 13 3.69 17.84 14.28
CA PHE A 13 4.27 16.53 13.97
C PHE A 13 3.74 16.05 12.62
N VAL A 14 4.64 15.59 11.76
CA VAL A 14 4.30 14.91 10.50
C VAL A 14 4.67 13.46 10.67
N ALA A 15 3.73 12.56 10.34
CA ALA A 15 3.97 11.13 10.29
C ALA A 15 4.03 10.70 8.82
N VAL A 16 5.05 9.93 8.48
CA VAL A 16 5.23 9.34 7.15
C VAL A 16 5.09 7.83 7.29
N ALA A 17 4.38 7.21 6.35
CA ALA A 17 4.20 5.76 6.29
C ALA A 17 4.41 5.26 4.86
N VAL A 18 4.87 4.02 4.74
CA VAL A 18 4.94 3.31 3.46
C VAL A 18 3.71 2.40 3.38
N LEU A 19 2.91 2.58 2.33
CA LEU A 19 1.69 1.82 2.08
C LEU A 19 1.75 1.22 0.68
N THR A 20 1.09 0.07 0.50
CA THR A 20 0.85 -0.46 -0.84
C THR A 20 -0.17 0.42 -1.56
N ARG A 21 -0.04 0.59 -2.88
CA ARG A 21 -0.89 1.51 -3.64
C ARG A 21 -2.39 1.21 -3.54
N CYS A 22 -2.75 -0.07 -3.38
CA CYS A 22 -4.14 -0.50 -3.19
C CYS A 22 -4.69 -0.25 -1.78
N SER A 23 -3.87 0.24 -0.84
CA SER A 23 -4.24 0.53 0.54
C SER A 23 -4.06 2.00 0.92
N VAL A 24 -3.67 2.87 -0.04
CA VAL A 24 -3.53 4.32 0.19
C VAL A 24 -4.93 4.96 0.24
N PRO A 25 -5.33 5.56 1.37
CA PRO A 25 -6.54 6.38 1.43
C PRO A 25 -6.41 7.63 0.57
N GLU A 26 -7.50 8.06 -0.08
CA GLU A 26 -7.52 9.24 -0.96
C GLU A 26 -7.11 10.55 -0.26
N GLN A 27 -7.20 10.58 1.07
CA GLN A 27 -6.88 11.75 1.89
C GLN A 27 -5.38 11.90 2.18
N LEU A 28 -4.55 10.92 1.83
CA LEU A 28 -3.10 10.98 2.07
C LEU A 28 -2.36 11.56 0.86
N GLU A 29 -1.40 12.42 1.14
CA GLU A 29 -0.44 12.89 0.14
C GLU A 29 0.56 11.78 -0.20
N ILE A 30 0.73 11.50 -1.49
CA ILE A 30 1.75 10.57 -1.96
C ILE A 30 3.07 11.32 -2.08
N LEU A 31 4.04 10.93 -1.26
CA LEU A 31 5.37 11.51 -1.26
C LEU A 31 6.28 10.75 -2.23
N GLY A 32 7.14 11.47 -2.94
CA GLY A 32 8.06 10.92 -3.94
C GLY A 32 9.40 11.65 -3.99
N SER A 33 10.06 11.62 -5.16
CA SER A 33 11.38 12.22 -5.38
C SER A 33 11.44 13.72 -5.04
N ASP A 34 10.36 14.45 -5.27
CA ASP A 34 10.26 15.89 -4.97
C ASP A 34 10.38 16.19 -3.47
N HIS A 35 10.12 15.19 -2.63
CA HIS A 35 10.28 15.25 -1.18
C HIS A 35 11.58 14.60 -0.70
N HIS A 36 12.53 14.34 -1.61
CA HIS A 36 13.83 13.71 -1.34
C HIS A 36 13.75 12.25 -0.85
N PHE A 37 12.65 11.56 -1.11
CA PHE A 37 12.58 10.11 -0.91
C PHE A 37 13.18 9.39 -2.12
N GLY A 38 14.00 8.37 -1.85
CA GLY A 38 14.51 7.47 -2.88
C GLY A 38 13.40 6.57 -3.45
N PRO A 39 13.64 5.91 -4.59
CA PRO A 39 12.69 4.93 -5.12
C PRO A 39 12.53 3.78 -4.12
N LEU A 40 11.31 3.24 -4.03
CA LEU A 40 11.04 2.00 -3.33
C LEU A 40 11.06 0.86 -4.34
N ASP A 41 11.65 -0.26 -3.95
CA ASP A 41 11.55 -1.48 -4.76
C ASP A 41 10.08 -1.92 -4.86
N PRO A 42 9.63 -2.42 -6.02
CA PRO A 42 8.28 -2.98 -6.16
C PRO A 42 8.02 -4.09 -5.15
N MET A 43 6.81 -4.12 -4.60
CA MET A 43 6.41 -5.21 -3.70
C MET A 43 5.99 -6.43 -4.51
N GLU A 44 6.69 -7.54 -4.32
CA GLU A 44 6.32 -8.84 -4.90
C GLU A 44 5.05 -9.40 -4.24
N VAL A 45 4.13 -9.89 -5.07
CA VAL A 45 2.85 -10.48 -4.63
C VAL A 45 2.62 -11.82 -5.29
N ALA A 46 2.03 -12.77 -4.56
CA ALA A 46 1.73 -14.11 -5.06
C ALA A 46 0.26 -14.46 -4.90
N VAL A 47 -0.31 -15.10 -5.92
CA VAL A 47 -1.62 -15.74 -5.85
C VAL A 47 -1.39 -17.22 -5.50
N ILE A 48 -1.90 -17.66 -4.35
CA ILE A 48 -1.74 -19.03 -3.87
C ILE A 48 -3.07 -19.75 -3.95
N ARG A 49 -3.07 -20.92 -4.58
CA ARG A 49 -4.19 -21.86 -4.57
C ARG A 49 -3.80 -23.15 -3.85
N SER A 50 -4.80 -23.78 -3.23
CA SER A 50 -4.59 -25.10 -2.62
C SER A 50 -4.41 -26.17 -3.70
N ARG A 51 -3.73 -27.27 -3.37
CA ARG A 51 -3.61 -28.42 -4.29
C ARG A 51 -4.95 -29.13 -4.51
N HIS A 52 -5.80 -29.20 -3.48
CA HIS A 52 -7.10 -29.88 -3.56
C HIS A 52 -8.08 -29.16 -4.50
N SER A 53 -7.95 -27.84 -4.65
CA SER A 53 -8.82 -27.04 -5.52
C SER A 53 -8.46 -27.11 -7.01
N SER A 54 -7.40 -27.82 -7.39
CA SER A 54 -6.91 -27.87 -8.78
C SER A 54 -7.78 -28.69 -9.75
N GLN A 55 -8.83 -29.33 -9.25
CA GLN A 55 -9.80 -30.06 -10.06
C GLN A 55 -11.06 -29.22 -10.34
N SER A 56 -11.12 -27.99 -9.81
CA SER A 56 -12.25 -27.09 -10.00
C SER A 56 -11.95 -26.08 -11.11
N GLU A 57 -12.64 -26.23 -12.24
CA GLU A 57 -12.56 -25.31 -13.38
C GLU A 57 -12.85 -23.85 -12.99
N ALA A 58 -13.80 -23.64 -12.07
CA ALA A 58 -14.11 -22.30 -11.56
C ALA A 58 -12.94 -21.67 -10.79
N VAL A 59 -12.20 -22.47 -10.01
CA VAL A 59 -11.03 -21.98 -9.27
C VAL A 59 -9.87 -21.69 -10.23
N ASP A 60 -9.69 -22.50 -11.26
CA ASP A 60 -8.68 -22.26 -12.29
C ASP A 60 -8.98 -20.95 -13.04
N GLY A 61 -10.23 -20.74 -13.44
CA GLY A 61 -10.66 -19.48 -14.07
C GLY A 61 -10.46 -18.26 -13.15
N LEU A 62 -10.76 -18.37 -11.86
CA LEU A 62 -10.51 -17.29 -10.89
C LEU A 62 -9.01 -17.03 -10.71
N HIS A 63 -8.20 -18.08 -10.61
CA HIS A 63 -6.75 -17.96 -10.48
C HIS A 63 -6.16 -17.21 -11.67
N ASP A 64 -6.54 -17.59 -12.90
CA ASP A 64 -6.05 -16.95 -14.13
C ASP A 64 -6.50 -15.49 -14.23
N LEU A 65 -7.74 -15.20 -13.84
CA LEU A 65 -8.26 -13.83 -13.76
C LEU A 65 -7.43 -12.99 -12.78
N LEU A 66 -7.13 -13.51 -11.59
CA LEU A 66 -6.35 -12.81 -10.58
C LEU A 66 -4.92 -12.54 -11.04
N VAL A 67 -4.23 -13.55 -11.60
CA VAL A 67 -2.87 -13.39 -12.13
C VAL A 67 -2.83 -12.34 -13.24
N LYS A 68 -3.80 -12.38 -14.16
CA LYS A 68 -3.88 -11.41 -15.25
C LYS A 68 -4.17 -9.99 -14.75
N THR A 69 -5.13 -9.84 -13.85
CA THR A 69 -5.59 -8.53 -13.36
C THR A 69 -4.53 -7.88 -12.47
N LEU A 70 -3.93 -8.65 -11.55
CA LEU A 70 -2.89 -8.15 -10.65
C LEU A 70 -1.57 -7.90 -11.37
N GLY A 71 -1.22 -8.73 -12.37
CA GLY A 71 -0.02 -8.50 -13.20
C GLY A 71 -0.08 -7.21 -14.03
N GLN A 72 -1.29 -6.79 -14.45
CA GLN A 72 -1.49 -5.51 -15.16
C GLN A 72 -1.39 -4.29 -14.24
N GLY A 73 -1.75 -4.44 -12.96
CA GLY A 73 -1.64 -3.37 -11.97
C GLY A 73 -0.19 -2.88 -11.75
N SER A 74 0.80 -3.72 -12.06
CA SER A 74 2.22 -3.36 -12.00
C SER A 74 2.67 -2.40 -13.11
N ALA A 75 1.92 -2.26 -14.21
CA ALA A 75 2.30 -1.40 -15.34
C ALA A 75 1.94 0.08 -15.15
N TYR A 76 1.12 0.40 -14.14
CA TYR A 76 0.74 1.78 -13.78
C TYR A 76 1.50 2.30 -12.55
N ALA A 77 2.43 1.50 -12.01
CA ALA A 77 3.25 1.81 -10.85
C ALA A 77 4.40 2.75 -11.21
#